data_AF-A0A7W0SNY0-F1
#
_entry.id   AF-A0A7W0SNY0-F1
#
_cell.length_a   1.000
_cell.length_b   1.000
_cell.length_c   1.000
_cell.angle_alpha   90.00
_cell.angle_beta   90.00
_cell.angle_gamma   90.00
#
_symmetry.space_group_name_H-M   'P 1'
#
loop_
_entity.id
_entity.type
_entity.pdbx_description
1 polymer ?
#
loop_
_entity_poly.entity_id
_entity_poly.type
_entity_poly.pdbx_seq_one_letter_code
_entity_poly.pdbx_strand_id
1 'polypeptide(L)'
;MGGLLRVVLAIGLGVVIWRVSMYMIRMLATPPPEVDPGDVVPADQDYRCSVCGTELTVRIANNTQPAPPKHCREEMVAVWRPY
;
A
#
# COMPACT_ATOMS: atom_id res chain seq x y z
N MET A 1 48.22 0.39 -22.89
CA MET A 1 47.07 -0.51 -23.19
C MET A 1 46.19 -0.84 -21.98
N GLY A 2 46.72 -1.07 -20.76
CA GLY A 2 45.90 -1.56 -19.63
C GLY A 2 44.95 -0.54 -18.95
N GLY A 3 45.24 0.76 -19.01
CA GLY A 3 44.41 1.79 -18.36
C GLY A 3 43.03 1.98 -19.02
N LEU A 4 43.01 2.11 -20.35
CA LEU A 4 41.77 2.28 -21.12
C LEU A 4 40.83 1.07 -20.94
N LEU A 5 41.38 -0.15 -20.99
CA LEU A 5 40.60 -1.38 -20.76
C LEU A 5 39.92 -1.39 -19.39
N ARG A 6 40.63 -0.96 -18.33
CA ARG A 6 40.08 -0.87 -16.97
C ARG A 6 38.96 0.14 -16.87
N VAL A 7 39.12 1.30 -17.51
CA VAL A 7 38.07 2.35 -17.54
C VAL A 7 36.82 1.84 -18.24
N VAL A 8 36.97 1.17 -19.40
CA VAL A 8 35.85 0.58 -20.13
C VAL A 8 35.14 -0.49 -19.29
N LEU A 9 35.90 -1.36 -18.60
CA LEU A 9 35.33 -2.37 -17.70
C LEU A 9 34.58 -1.76 -16.53
N ALA A 10 35.13 -0.71 -15.90
CA ALA A 10 34.49 -0.04 -14.78
C ALA A 10 33.16 0.62 -15.19
N ILE A 11 33.13 1.27 -16.35
CA ILE A 11 31.91 1.86 -16.91
C ILE A 11 30.89 0.75 -17.22
N GLY A 12 31.33 -0.35 -17.85
CA GLY A 12 30.46 -1.49 -18.15
C GLY A 12 29.81 -2.09 -16.91
N LEU A 13 30.59 -2.33 -15.86
CA LEU A 13 30.09 -2.81 -14.56
C LEU A 13 29.11 -1.81 -13.94
N GLY A 14 29.43 -0.52 -13.94
CA GLY A 14 28.54 0.52 -13.43
C GLY A 14 27.19 0.55 -14.16
N VAL A 15 27.20 0.45 -15.49
CA VAL A 15 25.98 0.41 -16.30
C VAL A 15 25.15 -0.84 -16.00
N VAL A 16 25.79 -2.01 -15.86
CA VAL A 16 25.08 -3.26 -15.52
C VAL A 16 24.44 -3.16 -14.14
N ILE A 17 25.20 -2.71 -13.13
CA ILE A 17 24.68 -2.53 -11.76
C ILE A 17 23.48 -1.58 -11.79
N TRP A 18 23.64 -0.40 -12.40
CA TRP A 18 22.56 0.57 -12.50
C TRP A 18 21.32 0.01 -13.20
N ARG A 19 21.49 -0.74 -14.30
CA ARG A 19 20.35 -1.32 -15.00
C ARG A 19 19.62 -2.38 -14.18
N VAL A 20 20.35 -3.24 -13.49
CA VAL A 20 19.78 -4.27 -12.61
C VAL A 20 19.05 -3.62 -11.44
N SER A 21 19.67 -2.62 -10.79
CA SER A 21 19.02 -1.88 -9.69
C SER A 21 17.74 -1.19 -10.14
N MET A 22 17.76 -0.49 -11.28
CA MET A 22 16.57 0.16 -11.82
C MET A 22 15.47 -0.83 -12.19
N TYR A 23 15.83 -2.01 -12.70
CA TYR A 23 14.87 -3.08 -12.98
C TYR A 23 14.18 -3.58 -11.70
N MET A 24 14.97 -3.85 -10.64
CA MET A 24 14.42 -4.27 -9.35
C MET A 24 13.49 -3.23 -8.74
N ILE A 25 13.88 -1.95 -8.78
CA ILE A 25 13.02 -0.85 -8.28
C ILE A 25 11.70 -0.81 -9.05
N ARG A 26 11.73 -0.95 -10.38
CA ARG A 26 10.51 -0.94 -11.21
C ARG A 26 9.60 -2.13 -10.90
N MET A 27 10.16 -3.31 -10.62
CA MET A 27 9.37 -4.48 -10.25
C MET A 27 8.57 -4.22 -8.97
N LEU A 28 9.20 -3.60 -7.96
CA LEU A 28 8.56 -3.27 -6.69
C LEU A 28 7.63 -2.06 -6.77
N ALA A 29 7.91 -1.13 -7.68
CA ALA A 29 7.11 0.08 -7.90
C ALA A 29 5.96 -0.12 -8.90
N THR A 30 5.62 -1.36 -9.27
CA THR A 30 4.47 -1.62 -10.13
C THR A 30 3.20 -1.26 -9.37
N PRO A 31 2.41 -0.28 -9.83
CA PRO A 31 1.16 0.06 -9.16
C PRO A 31 0.23 -1.16 -9.18
N PRO A 32 -0.58 -1.36 -8.13
CA PRO A 32 -1.60 -2.40 -8.15
C PRO A 32 -2.56 -2.18 -9.32
N PRO A 33 -3.22 -3.24 -9.81
CA PRO A 33 -4.29 -3.08 -10.81
C PRO A 33 -5.38 -2.16 -10.26
N GLU A 34 -6.02 -1.41 -11.15
CA GLU A 34 -7.19 -0.60 -10.81
C GLU A 34 -8.28 -1.51 -10.21
N VAL A 35 -8.93 -1.04 -9.15
CA VAL A 35 -10.01 -1.78 -8.47
C VAL A 35 -11.28 -1.64 -9.30
N ASP A 36 -11.96 -2.75 -9.63
CA ASP A 36 -13.27 -2.69 -10.27
C ASP A 36 -14.27 -2.04 -9.30
N PRO A 37 -15.01 -0.99 -9.71
CA PRO A 37 -16.06 -0.41 -8.87
C PRO A 37 -17.08 -1.44 -8.35
N GLY A 38 -17.26 -2.57 -9.02
CA GLY A 38 -18.11 -3.68 -8.56
C GLY A 38 -17.52 -4.53 -7.42
N ASP A 39 -16.20 -4.48 -7.21
CA ASP A 39 -15.50 -5.24 -6.17
C ASP A 39 -15.52 -4.55 -4.80
N VAL A 40 -16.00 -3.32 -4.74
CA VAL A 40 -16.16 -2.56 -3.50
C VAL A 40 -17.61 -2.20 -3.27
N VAL A 41 -18.03 -2.19 -2.01
CA VAL A 41 -19.36 -1.80 -1.61
C VAL A 41 -19.31 -0.52 -0.76
N PRO A 42 -20.31 0.37 -0.90
CA PRO A 42 -20.49 1.45 0.05
C PRO A 42 -20.85 0.86 1.42
N ALA A 43 -20.13 1.28 2.46
CA ALA A 43 -20.34 0.80 3.83
C ALA A 43 -20.95 1.88 4.74
N ASP A 44 -20.52 3.13 4.59
CA ASP A 44 -20.94 4.30 5.39
C ASP A 44 -21.20 4.01 6.88
N GLN A 45 -20.25 3.32 7.53
CA GLN A 45 -20.36 2.92 8.93
C GLN A 45 -19.35 3.66 9.81
N ASP A 46 -19.85 4.29 10.88
CA ASP A 46 -19.02 4.92 11.90
C ASP A 46 -18.54 3.90 12.94
N TYR A 47 -17.31 4.05 13.39
CA TYR A 47 -16.68 3.23 14.42
C TYR A 47 -16.01 4.09 15.50
N ARG A 48 -16.01 3.57 16.74
CA ARG A 48 -15.31 4.16 17.88
C ARG A 48 -14.44 3.12 18.57
N CYS A 49 -13.22 3.49 18.94
CA CYS A 49 -12.35 2.63 19.74
C CYS A 49 -12.83 2.58 21.20
N SER A 50 -13.00 1.37 21.74
CA SER A 50 -13.35 1.10 23.15
C SER A 50 -12.29 1.61 24.14
N VAL A 51 -11.02 1.62 23.73
CA VAL A 51 -9.88 1.89 24.62
C VAL A 51 -9.57 3.39 24.71
N CYS A 52 -9.37 4.05 23.57
CA CYS A 52 -8.92 5.46 23.53
C CYS A 52 -10.00 6.45 23.05
N GLY A 53 -11.11 5.95 22.52
CA GLY A 53 -12.20 6.80 22.01
C GLY A 53 -12.00 7.39 20.62
N THR A 54 -10.93 7.04 19.88
CA THR A 54 -10.75 7.46 18.47
C THR A 54 -11.95 7.04 17.61
N GLU A 55 -12.41 7.94 16.75
CA GLU A 55 -13.54 7.73 15.85
C GLU A 55 -13.09 7.79 14.39
N LEU A 56 -13.69 6.96 13.54
CA LEU A 56 -13.49 6.98 12.09
C LEU A 56 -14.75 6.51 11.37
N THR A 57 -14.91 6.91 10.11
CA THR A 57 -15.99 6.44 9.23
C THR A 57 -15.42 5.62 8.09
N VAL A 58 -15.94 4.40 7.92
CA VAL A 58 -15.61 3.54 6.77
C VAL A 58 -16.60 3.86 5.65
N ARG A 59 -16.12 4.49 4.57
CA ARG A 59 -16.94 4.85 3.40
C ARG A 59 -17.07 3.70 2.41
N ILE A 60 -15.96 3.01 2.14
CA ILE A 60 -15.84 1.96 1.12
C ILE A 60 -15.26 0.70 1.78
N ALA A 61 -15.82 -0.46 1.47
CA ALA A 61 -15.34 -1.75 1.95
C ALA A 61 -15.14 -2.74 0.79
N ASN A 62 -14.21 -3.67 0.96
CA ASN A 62 -13.88 -4.70 -0.04
C ASN A 62 -14.86 -5.89 -0.03
N ASN A 63 -15.87 -5.88 0.83
CA ASN A 63 -16.88 -6.94 0.93
C ASN A 63 -18.17 -6.41 1.57
N THR A 64 -19.26 -7.15 1.41
CA THR A 64 -20.61 -6.80 1.91
C THR A 64 -20.73 -6.77 3.44
N GLN A 65 -19.81 -7.41 4.15
CA GLN A 65 -19.78 -7.46 5.61
C GLN A 65 -18.36 -7.19 6.11
N PRO A 66 -17.95 -5.90 6.16
CA PRO A 66 -16.61 -5.55 6.61
C PRO A 66 -16.43 -5.89 8.08
N ALA A 67 -15.34 -6.57 8.40
CA ALA A 67 -14.94 -6.76 9.78
C ALA A 67 -14.61 -5.38 10.42
N PRO A 68 -14.92 -5.18 11.71
CA PRO A 68 -14.56 -3.93 12.38
C PRO A 68 -13.05 -3.65 12.31
N PRO A 69 -12.64 -2.39 12.07
CA PRO A 69 -11.24 -2.02 12.05
C PRO A 69 -10.60 -2.20 13.43
N LYS A 70 -9.29 -2.43 13.44
CA LYS A 70 -8.53 -2.54 14.69
C LYS A 70 -7.84 -1.24 15.06
N HIS A 71 -7.99 -0.82 16.30
CA HIS A 71 -7.27 0.30 16.89
C HIS A 71 -6.95 0.00 18.36
N CYS A 72 -5.82 0.48 18.88
CA CYS A 72 -5.30 0.05 20.19
C CYS A 72 -5.13 -1.48 20.33
N ARG A 73 -5.00 -2.20 19.21
CA ARG A 73 -5.01 -3.67 19.11
C ARG A 73 -6.33 -4.35 19.47
N GLU A 74 -7.40 -3.59 19.68
CA GLU A 74 -8.77 -4.08 19.86
C GLU A 74 -9.62 -3.83 18.62
N GLU A 75 -10.70 -4.60 18.46
CA GLU A 75 -11.71 -4.35 17.45
C GLU A 75 -12.55 -3.14 17.85
N MET A 76 -12.74 -2.21 16.93
CA MET A 76 -13.57 -1.03 17.18
C MET A 76 -15.05 -1.40 17.22
N VAL A 77 -15.83 -0.63 17.96
CA VAL A 77 -17.29 -0.84 18.05
C VAL A 77 -18.01 0.03 17.03
N ALA A 78 -18.96 -0.55 16.33
CA ALA A 78 -19.85 0.20 15.43
C ALA A 78 -20.68 1.17 16.27
N VAL A 79 -20.74 2.42 15.84
CA VAL A 79 -21.57 3.46 16.44
C VAL A 79 -22.52 3.99 15.38
N TRP A 80 -23.77 4.20 15.75
CA TRP A 80 -24.75 4.79 14.86
C TRP A 80 -24.85 6.29 15.15
N ARG A 81 -24.75 7.13 14.11
CA ARG A 81 -25.11 8.54 14.20
C ARG A 81 -26.34 8.82 13.33
N PRO A 82 -27.41 9.38 13.90
CA PRO A 82 -28.41 10.05 13.10
C PRO A 82 -27.78 11.34 12.56
N TYR A 83 -27.72 11.47 11.24
CA TYR A 83 -27.57 12.78 10.61
C TYR A 83 -28.90 13.54 10.69
#